data_AF-A0A2W5XRL1-F1
#
_entry.id   AF-A0A2W5XRL1-F1
#
_cell.length_a   1.000
_cell.length_b   1.000
_cell.length_c   1.000
_cell.angle_alpha   90.00
_cell.angle_beta   90.00
_cell.angle_gamma   90.00
#
_symmetry.space_group_name_H-M   'P 1'
#
loop_
_entity.id
_entity.type
_entity.pdbx_description
1 polymer ?
#
loop_
_entity_poly.entity_id
_entity_poly.type
_entity_poly.pdbx_seq_one_letter_code
_entity_poly.pdbx_strand_id
1 'polypeptide(L)'
;MSAIGLSIDRIFAGYDAGHYSIPEDWDTTRGALRALDVQRRERGAELRAARTADISGADNAMRLVAAATRRGERVEDAGASVVAARNARAALEAEAYALESGYQQAERELHLQLVGESDLFIVDHLRPALDETVRDARLTVLKFPGTPWDDTEAMVEAPDATRAAWTRLKAANARYDAIRGARQALAALQGEPWLRQVGIESAIRNIDELWHPALRWQQRQMPWPDGPLGRLAWLVDPANGAALWVPTRAEQGAAQNLAAPGVMRGRT
;
A
#
# COMPACT_ATOMS: atom_id res chain seq x y z
N MET A 1 2.26 11.00 -6.62
CA MET A 1 1.44 10.11 -5.79
C MET A 1 1.70 10.48 -4.33
N SER A 2 0.66 10.71 -3.54
CA SER A 2 0.77 11.10 -2.13
C SER A 2 1.26 9.91 -1.28
N ALA A 3 1.85 10.17 -0.11
CA ALA A 3 2.21 9.10 0.85
C ALA A 3 0.97 8.36 1.40
N ILE A 4 -0.17 9.07 1.46
CA ILE A 4 -1.47 8.52 1.82
C ILE A 4 -1.93 7.53 0.74
N GLY A 5 -1.96 7.93 -0.52
CA GLY A 5 -2.31 7.07 -1.66
C GLY A 5 -1.45 5.80 -1.75
N LEU A 6 -0.14 5.90 -1.52
CA LEU A 6 0.75 4.74 -1.44
C LEU A 6 0.37 3.74 -0.34
N SER A 7 -0.07 4.24 0.81
CA SER A 7 -0.48 3.41 1.95
C SER A 7 -1.84 2.76 1.68
N ILE A 8 -2.77 3.52 1.13
CA ILE A 8 -4.09 3.04 0.68
C ILE A 8 -3.92 1.91 -0.35
N ASP A 9 -3.12 2.13 -1.39
CA ASP A 9 -2.87 1.12 -2.43
C ASP A 9 -2.31 -0.17 -1.85
N ARG A 10 -1.41 -0.08 -0.85
CA ARG A 10 -0.81 -1.25 -0.20
C ARG A 10 -1.83 -2.05 0.64
N ILE A 11 -2.77 -1.38 1.30
CA ILE A 11 -3.87 -2.05 2.03
C ILE A 11 -4.77 -2.79 1.06
N PHE A 12 -5.08 -2.20 -0.09
CA PHE A 12 -6.00 -2.87 -1.00
C PHE A 12 -5.33 -3.86 -1.96
N ALA A 13 -4.01 -3.80 -2.15
CA ALA A 13 -3.29 -4.77 -2.98
C ALA A 13 -3.42 -6.21 -2.45
N GLY A 14 -3.42 -6.39 -1.12
CA GLY A 14 -3.63 -7.72 -0.54
C GLY A 14 -5.09 -8.18 -0.62
N TYR A 15 -6.04 -7.26 -0.49
CA TYR A 15 -7.46 -7.54 -0.73
C TYR A 15 -7.71 -7.97 -2.18
N ASP A 16 -7.21 -7.23 -3.17
CA ASP A 16 -7.35 -7.54 -4.59
C ASP A 16 -6.73 -8.90 -4.95
N ALA A 17 -5.69 -9.32 -4.22
CA ALA A 17 -5.06 -10.62 -4.37
C ALA A 17 -5.77 -11.75 -3.58
N GLY A 18 -6.87 -11.46 -2.88
CA GLY A 18 -7.64 -12.43 -2.10
C GLY A 18 -6.96 -12.89 -0.81
N HIS A 19 -6.01 -12.11 -0.27
CA HIS A 19 -5.27 -12.48 0.94
C HIS A 19 -6.05 -12.23 2.24
N TYR A 20 -7.00 -11.31 2.22
CA TYR A 20 -7.92 -11.01 3.31
C TYR A 20 -9.14 -10.30 2.74
N SER A 21 -10.23 -10.26 3.50
CA SER A 21 -11.40 -9.42 3.20
C SER A 21 -11.20 -8.00 3.73
N ILE A 22 -12.08 -7.09 3.33
CA ILE A 22 -12.17 -5.71 3.86
C ILE A 22 -13.64 -5.41 4.18
N PRO A 23 -13.93 -4.35 4.94
CA PRO A 23 -15.28 -3.79 5.06
C PRO A 23 -15.86 -3.39 3.69
N GLU A 24 -17.16 -3.63 3.48
CA GLU A 24 -17.85 -3.40 2.19
C GLU A 24 -17.90 -1.91 1.81
N ASP A 25 -18.04 -1.06 2.81
CA ASP A 25 -18.04 0.39 2.67
C ASP A 25 -16.66 0.94 2.26
N TRP A 26 -15.56 0.31 2.69
CA TRP A 26 -14.22 0.64 2.23
C TRP A 26 -14.05 0.34 0.73
N ASP A 27 -14.56 -0.81 0.27
CA ASP A 27 -14.49 -1.18 -1.15
C ASP A 27 -15.34 -0.23 -2.01
N THR A 28 -16.54 0.10 -1.53
CA THR A 28 -17.44 1.07 -2.17
C THR A 28 -16.77 2.45 -2.29
N THR A 29 -16.20 2.96 -1.21
CA THR A 29 -15.53 4.27 -1.19
C THR A 29 -14.30 4.28 -2.10
N ARG A 30 -13.51 3.20 -2.10
CA ARG A 30 -12.39 3.03 -3.03
C ARG A 30 -12.85 2.97 -4.48
N GLY A 31 -13.95 2.29 -4.77
CA GLY A 31 -14.56 2.24 -6.10
C GLY A 31 -14.90 3.63 -6.62
N ALA A 32 -15.54 4.45 -5.78
CA ALA A 32 -15.82 5.86 -6.10
C ALA A 32 -14.52 6.67 -6.34
N LEU A 33 -13.51 6.50 -5.49
CA LEU A 33 -12.21 7.17 -5.64
C LEU A 33 -11.53 6.79 -6.98
N ARG A 34 -11.57 5.51 -7.37
CA ARG A 34 -11.04 5.03 -8.64
C ARG A 34 -11.79 5.62 -9.84
N ALA A 35 -13.11 5.70 -9.77
CA ALA A 35 -13.92 6.33 -10.82
C ALA A 35 -13.57 7.82 -10.99
N LEU A 36 -13.40 8.55 -9.89
CA LEU A 36 -12.97 9.94 -9.90
C LEU A 36 -11.55 10.10 -10.47
N ASP A 37 -10.63 9.19 -10.16
CA ASP A 37 -9.26 9.23 -10.72
C ASP A 37 -9.24 9.06 -12.24
N VAL A 38 -10.08 8.16 -12.78
CA VAL A 38 -10.23 7.98 -14.22
C VAL A 38 -10.74 9.26 -14.88
N GLN A 39 -11.85 9.81 -14.38
CA GLN A 39 -12.43 11.05 -14.91
C GLN A 39 -11.44 12.22 -14.83
N ARG A 40 -10.72 12.33 -13.71
CA ARG A 40 -9.67 13.33 -13.52
C ARG A 40 -8.58 13.20 -14.59
N ARG A 41 -8.09 11.98 -14.85
CA ARG A 41 -7.01 11.76 -15.83
C ARG A 41 -7.47 12.09 -17.25
N GLU A 42 -8.69 11.72 -17.59
CA GLU A 42 -9.32 12.03 -18.88
C GLU A 42 -9.47 13.54 -19.07
N ARG A 43 -10.11 14.25 -18.14
CA ARG A 43 -10.23 15.71 -18.23
C ARG A 43 -8.90 16.44 -18.16
N GLY A 44 -7.94 15.93 -17.39
CA GLY A 44 -6.57 16.44 -17.39
C GLY A 44 -5.87 16.27 -18.75
N ALA A 45 -6.14 15.16 -19.46
CA ALA A 45 -5.60 14.93 -20.81
C ALA A 45 -6.24 15.87 -21.83
N GLU A 46 -7.56 16.05 -21.77
CA GLU A 46 -8.28 17.00 -22.62
C GLU A 46 -7.84 18.43 -22.40
N LEU A 47 -7.65 18.86 -21.15
CA LEU A 47 -7.16 20.20 -20.84
C LEU A 47 -5.74 20.42 -21.40
N ARG A 48 -4.87 19.41 -21.33
CA ARG A 48 -3.53 19.46 -21.96
C ARG A 48 -3.65 19.58 -23.49
N ALA A 49 -4.54 18.79 -24.10
CA ALA A 49 -4.77 18.85 -25.55
C ALA A 49 -5.31 20.23 -25.98
N ALA A 50 -6.29 20.77 -25.24
CA ALA A 50 -6.89 22.08 -25.50
C ALA A 50 -5.84 23.20 -25.38
N ARG A 51 -4.95 23.15 -24.38
CA ARG A 51 -3.85 24.12 -24.25
C ARG A 51 -2.88 24.07 -25.44
N THR A 52 -2.55 22.88 -25.92
CA THR A 52 -1.68 22.72 -27.11
C THR A 52 -2.35 23.23 -28.39
N ALA A 53 -3.65 22.97 -28.55
CA ALA A 53 -4.44 23.43 -29.69
C ALA A 53 -4.62 24.95 -29.69
N ASP A 54 -4.80 25.58 -28.52
CA ASP A 54 -4.92 27.04 -28.34
C ASP A 54 -3.62 27.75 -28.76
N ILE A 55 -2.45 27.23 -28.33
CA ILE A 55 -1.13 27.76 -28.76
C ILE A 55 -0.98 27.65 -30.28
N SER A 56 -1.27 26.47 -30.84
CA SER A 56 -1.12 26.22 -32.29
C SER A 56 -2.13 27.03 -33.13
N GLY A 57 -3.35 27.20 -32.62
CA GLY A 57 -4.43 27.95 -33.24
C GLY A 57 -4.19 29.45 -33.21
N ALA A 58 -3.70 30.00 -32.10
CA ALA A 58 -3.29 31.40 -31.99
C ALA A 58 -2.14 31.73 -32.95
N ASP A 59 -1.13 30.85 -33.06
CA ASP A 59 -0.02 31.01 -34.00
C ASP A 59 -0.50 30.99 -35.46
N ASN A 60 -1.42 30.08 -35.82
CA ASN A 60 -2.00 30.04 -37.16
C ASN A 60 -2.88 31.26 -37.45
N ALA A 61 -3.70 31.69 -36.50
CA ALA A 61 -4.54 32.88 -36.63
C ALA A 61 -3.67 34.14 -36.83
N MET A 62 -2.59 34.30 -36.05
CA MET A 62 -1.65 35.41 -36.24
C MET A 62 -0.98 35.39 -37.61
N ARG A 63 -0.59 34.21 -38.14
CA ARG A 63 -0.05 34.07 -39.50
C ARG A 63 -1.06 34.46 -40.58
N LEU A 64 -2.31 34.02 -40.44
CA LEU A 64 -3.38 34.31 -41.41
C LEU A 64 -3.76 35.79 -41.42
N VAL A 65 -3.87 36.42 -40.23
CA VAL A 65 -4.08 37.86 -40.09
C VAL A 65 -2.92 38.62 -40.75
N ALA A 66 -1.67 38.28 -40.44
CA ALA A 66 -0.50 38.93 -41.04
C ALA A 66 -0.40 38.72 -42.57
N ALA A 67 -0.92 37.63 -43.11
CA ALA A 67 -1.02 37.39 -44.55
C ALA A 67 -2.13 38.22 -45.21
N ALA A 68 -3.34 38.24 -44.61
CA ALA A 68 -4.48 39.01 -45.09
C ALA A 68 -4.20 40.52 -45.04
N THR A 69 -3.58 41.03 -43.98
CA THR A 69 -3.17 42.44 -43.87
C THR A 69 -2.15 42.81 -44.96
N ARG A 70 -1.20 41.94 -45.29
CA ARG A 70 -0.25 42.16 -46.42
C ARG A 70 -0.94 42.16 -47.78
N ARG A 71 -2.07 41.47 -47.93
CA ARG A 71 -2.89 41.42 -49.15
C ARG A 71 -3.97 42.49 -49.23
N GLY A 72 -4.17 43.28 -48.18
CA GLY A 72 -5.25 44.28 -48.09
C GLY A 72 -6.65 43.68 -47.95
N GLU A 73 -6.74 42.40 -47.55
CA GLU A 73 -8.01 41.67 -47.40
C GLU A 73 -8.66 41.93 -46.04
N ARG A 74 -9.99 41.97 -46.00
CA ARG A 74 -10.75 42.09 -44.75
C ARG A 74 -10.67 40.77 -44.00
N VAL A 75 -10.21 40.81 -42.76
CA VAL A 75 -10.16 39.63 -41.88
C VAL A 75 -11.57 39.36 -41.35
N GLU A 76 -12.13 38.19 -41.63
CA GLU A 76 -13.38 37.72 -41.00
C GLU A 76 -13.21 37.59 -39.48
N ASP A 77 -14.32 37.66 -38.73
CA ASP A 77 -14.39 37.92 -37.29
C ASP A 77 -13.73 36.84 -36.39
N ALA A 78 -12.40 36.80 -36.42
CA ALA A 78 -11.56 35.96 -35.59
C ALA A 78 -11.76 36.24 -34.10
N GLY A 79 -12.28 37.42 -33.73
CA GLY A 79 -12.56 37.81 -32.35
C GLY A 79 -13.61 36.91 -31.68
N ALA A 80 -14.73 36.65 -32.38
CA ALA A 80 -15.80 35.78 -31.87
C ALA A 80 -15.32 34.34 -31.64
N SER A 81 -14.51 33.80 -32.56
CA SER A 81 -13.93 32.45 -32.46
C SER A 81 -12.95 32.33 -31.28
N VAL A 82 -12.10 33.34 -31.08
CA VAL A 82 -11.17 33.40 -29.93
C VAL A 82 -11.92 33.49 -28.60
N VAL A 83 -13.02 34.25 -28.52
CA VAL A 83 -13.85 34.33 -27.31
C VAL A 83 -14.53 33.00 -27.00
N ALA A 84 -15.10 32.33 -28.02
CA ALA A 84 -15.72 31.02 -27.84
C ALA A 84 -14.70 29.96 -27.35
N ALA A 85 -13.49 29.94 -27.92
CA ALA A 85 -12.41 29.06 -27.50
C ALA A 85 -11.97 29.33 -26.05
N ARG A 86 -11.85 30.60 -25.65
CA ARG A 86 -11.54 30.99 -24.26
C ARG A 86 -12.60 30.55 -23.27
N ASN A 87 -13.88 30.69 -23.63
CA ASN A 87 -14.99 30.26 -22.77
C ASN A 87 -15.03 28.73 -22.61
N ALA A 88 -14.84 27.98 -23.70
CA ALA A 88 -14.76 26.52 -23.65
C ALA A 88 -13.58 26.04 -22.79
N ARG A 89 -12.43 26.71 -22.90
CA ARG A 89 -11.27 26.44 -22.05
C ARG A 89 -11.54 26.75 -20.57
N ALA A 90 -12.15 27.88 -20.27
CA ALA A 90 -12.50 28.24 -18.89
C ALA A 90 -13.45 27.22 -18.26
N ALA A 91 -14.41 26.70 -19.03
CA ALA A 91 -15.29 25.61 -18.59
C ALA A 91 -14.52 24.31 -18.31
N LEU A 92 -13.62 23.90 -19.22
CA LEU A 92 -12.76 22.72 -19.01
C LEU A 92 -11.83 22.87 -17.80
N GLU A 93 -11.27 24.06 -17.58
CA GLU A 93 -10.45 24.36 -16.41
C GLU A 93 -11.26 24.27 -15.10
N ALA A 94 -12.50 24.76 -15.10
CA ALA A 94 -13.41 24.65 -13.97
C ALA A 94 -13.81 23.18 -13.68
N GLU A 95 -14.13 22.40 -14.71
CA GLU A 95 -14.43 20.97 -14.57
C GLU A 95 -13.23 20.18 -14.03
N ALA A 96 -12.04 20.39 -14.59
CA ALA A 96 -10.82 19.73 -14.14
C ALA A 96 -10.49 20.09 -12.68
N TYR A 97 -10.71 21.34 -12.28
CA TYR A 97 -10.55 21.78 -10.90
C TYR A 97 -11.57 21.11 -9.96
N ALA A 98 -12.84 21.05 -10.36
CA ALA A 98 -13.88 20.39 -9.57
C ALA A 98 -13.60 18.89 -9.36
N LEU A 99 -13.11 18.20 -10.41
CA LEU A 99 -12.72 16.79 -10.32
C LEU A 99 -11.50 16.58 -9.42
N GLU A 100 -10.47 17.42 -9.51
CA GLU A 100 -9.31 17.33 -8.60
C GLU A 100 -9.72 17.58 -7.14
N SER A 101 -10.58 18.58 -6.91
CA SER A 101 -11.10 18.88 -5.57
C SER A 101 -11.92 17.72 -5.01
N GLY A 102 -12.83 17.14 -5.82
CA GLY A 102 -13.61 15.97 -5.45
C GLY A 102 -12.74 14.74 -5.17
N TYR A 103 -11.72 14.50 -5.98
CA TYR A 103 -10.75 13.42 -5.76
C TYR A 103 -10.01 13.58 -4.43
N GLN A 104 -9.51 14.78 -4.13
CA GLN A 104 -8.81 15.06 -2.87
C GLN A 104 -9.75 14.94 -1.66
N GLN A 105 -11.03 15.27 -1.81
CA GLN A 105 -12.01 15.07 -0.76
C GLN A 105 -12.27 13.57 -0.53
N ALA A 106 -12.51 12.80 -1.59
CA ALA A 106 -12.71 11.35 -1.49
C ALA A 106 -11.48 10.62 -0.93
N GLU A 107 -10.25 11.02 -1.30
CA GLU A 107 -9.01 10.44 -0.74
C GLU A 107 -8.92 10.70 0.76
N ARG A 108 -9.32 11.90 1.22
CA ARG A 108 -9.36 12.26 2.64
C ARG A 108 -10.44 11.49 3.39
N GLU A 109 -11.64 11.35 2.82
CA GLU A 109 -12.73 10.59 3.42
C GLU A 109 -12.33 9.12 3.61
N LEU A 110 -11.75 8.49 2.58
CA LEU A 110 -11.22 7.13 2.69
C LEU A 110 -10.10 7.02 3.72
N HIS A 111 -9.17 7.99 3.77
CA HIS A 111 -8.13 8.01 4.81
C HIS A 111 -8.75 8.07 6.22
N LEU A 112 -9.75 8.92 6.44
CA LEU A 112 -10.43 9.05 7.73
C LEU A 112 -11.16 7.77 8.13
N GLN A 113 -11.84 7.10 7.19
CA GLN A 113 -12.47 5.79 7.42
C GLN A 113 -11.42 4.74 7.83
N LEU A 114 -10.34 4.61 7.04
CA LEU A 114 -9.25 3.66 7.31
C LEU A 114 -8.63 3.86 8.70
N VAL A 115 -8.45 5.11 9.13
CA VAL A 115 -7.90 5.44 10.45
C VAL A 115 -8.92 5.21 11.55
N GLY A 116 -10.18 5.59 11.34
CA GLY A 116 -11.25 5.48 12.33
C GLY A 116 -11.64 4.04 12.64
N GLU A 117 -11.49 3.13 11.67
CA GLU A 117 -11.92 1.74 11.76
C GLU A 117 -10.76 0.74 11.71
N SER A 118 -9.52 1.22 11.83
CA SER A 118 -8.32 0.40 11.72
C SER A 118 -8.32 -0.82 12.66
N ASP A 119 -8.78 -0.63 13.90
CA ASP A 119 -8.76 -1.66 14.92
C ASP A 119 -9.79 -2.75 14.61
N LEU A 120 -10.98 -2.37 14.12
CA LEU A 120 -11.98 -3.32 13.64
C LEU A 120 -11.45 -4.09 12.43
N PHE A 121 -10.83 -3.40 11.46
CA PHE A 121 -10.20 -4.07 10.32
C PHE A 121 -9.11 -5.05 10.74
N ILE A 122 -8.27 -4.70 11.71
CA ILE A 122 -7.26 -5.59 12.26
C ILE A 122 -7.92 -6.83 12.89
N VAL A 123 -8.93 -6.64 13.74
CA VAL A 123 -9.56 -7.70 14.51
C VAL A 123 -10.39 -8.65 13.64
N ASP A 124 -11.19 -8.10 12.74
CA ASP A 124 -12.20 -8.85 12.00
C ASP A 124 -11.69 -9.40 10.66
N HIS A 125 -10.62 -8.81 10.10
CA HIS A 125 -10.12 -9.18 8.78
C HIS A 125 -8.66 -9.65 8.77
N LEU A 126 -7.73 -8.86 9.33
CA LEU A 126 -6.31 -9.20 9.25
C LEU A 126 -5.92 -10.36 10.19
N ARG A 127 -6.45 -10.41 11.41
CA ARG A 127 -6.15 -11.48 12.37
C ARG A 127 -6.67 -12.84 11.93
N PRO A 128 -7.94 -13.01 11.53
CA PRO A 128 -8.43 -14.30 11.08
C PRO A 128 -7.64 -14.80 9.86
N ALA A 129 -7.30 -13.89 8.94
CA ALA A 129 -6.46 -14.21 7.79
C ALA A 129 -5.04 -14.62 8.21
N LEU A 130 -4.44 -13.97 9.21
CA LEU A 130 -3.14 -14.38 9.75
C LEU A 130 -3.22 -15.76 10.39
N ASP A 131 -4.22 -16.01 11.24
CA ASP A 131 -4.38 -17.27 11.96
C ASP A 131 -4.55 -18.45 11.00
N GLU A 132 -5.35 -18.25 9.95
CA GLU A 132 -5.49 -19.23 8.86
C GLU A 132 -4.15 -19.46 8.13
N THR A 133 -3.47 -18.37 7.75
CA THR A 133 -2.17 -18.43 7.06
C THR A 133 -1.11 -19.18 7.87
N VAL A 134 -1.02 -18.87 9.17
CA VAL A 134 -0.07 -19.49 10.10
C VAL A 134 -0.42 -20.96 10.29
N ARG A 135 -1.70 -21.30 10.45
CA ARG A 135 -2.15 -22.70 10.57
C ARG A 135 -1.76 -23.52 9.34
N ASP A 136 -2.02 -23.00 8.15
CA ASP A 136 -1.72 -23.70 6.89
C ASP A 136 -0.20 -23.85 6.67
N ALA A 137 0.56 -22.79 6.98
CA ALA A 137 2.01 -22.82 6.92
C ALA A 137 2.59 -23.84 7.93
N ARG A 138 2.07 -23.89 9.16
CA ARG A 138 2.45 -24.89 10.18
C ARG A 138 2.24 -26.32 9.69
N LEU A 139 1.06 -26.62 9.18
CA LEU A 139 0.74 -27.94 8.63
C LEU A 139 1.63 -28.32 7.46
N THR A 140 2.15 -27.34 6.74
CA THR A 140 3.06 -27.54 5.61
C THR A 140 4.49 -27.82 6.09
N VAL A 141 4.99 -27.04 7.04
CA VAL A 141 6.35 -27.19 7.60
C VAL A 141 6.51 -28.51 8.35
N LEU A 142 5.51 -28.91 9.15
CA LEU A 142 5.55 -30.17 9.91
C LEU A 142 5.70 -31.42 9.04
N LYS A 143 5.30 -31.37 7.76
CA LYS A 143 5.41 -32.51 6.85
C LYS A 143 6.83 -32.72 6.33
N PHE A 144 7.67 -31.69 6.35
CA PHE A 144 9.00 -31.73 5.77
C PHE A 144 10.02 -31.00 6.67
N PRO A 145 10.27 -31.50 7.89
CA PRO A 145 11.23 -30.90 8.80
C PRO A 145 12.65 -30.93 8.19
N GLY A 146 13.39 -29.84 8.31
CA GLY A 146 14.82 -29.77 7.93
C GLY A 146 15.10 -29.59 6.43
N THR A 147 14.08 -29.44 5.57
CA THR A 147 14.28 -29.08 4.16
C THR A 147 14.60 -27.58 4.05
N PRO A 148 15.67 -27.16 3.35
CA PRO A 148 15.97 -25.74 3.13
C PRO A 148 14.93 -25.15 2.18
N TRP A 149 13.95 -24.43 2.74
CA TRP A 149 12.80 -23.89 1.98
C TRP A 149 13.19 -22.82 0.95
N ASP A 150 14.33 -22.16 1.13
CA ASP A 150 14.83 -21.12 0.21
C ASP A 150 15.61 -21.69 -0.99
N ASP A 151 15.95 -22.98 -0.99
CA ASP A 151 16.70 -23.62 -2.07
C ASP A 151 15.77 -23.97 -3.24
N THR A 152 15.60 -23.02 -4.14
CA THR A 152 14.72 -23.17 -5.30
C THR A 152 15.18 -24.28 -6.23
N GLU A 153 16.49 -24.49 -6.39
CA GLU A 153 17.03 -25.52 -7.28
C GLU A 153 16.76 -26.92 -6.72
N ALA A 154 17.04 -27.12 -5.43
CA ALA A 154 16.71 -28.38 -4.75
C ALA A 154 15.21 -28.69 -4.78
N MET A 155 14.35 -27.67 -4.75
CA MET A 155 12.90 -27.86 -4.83
C MET A 155 12.41 -28.26 -6.22
N VAL A 156 13.15 -27.98 -7.31
CA VAL A 156 12.75 -28.44 -8.66
C VAL A 156 12.87 -29.96 -8.76
N GLU A 157 13.94 -30.52 -8.19
CA GLU A 157 14.25 -31.96 -8.22
C GLU A 157 13.56 -32.76 -7.08
N ALA A 158 12.92 -32.06 -6.14
CA ALA A 158 12.25 -32.69 -5.01
C ALA A 158 11.02 -33.53 -5.43
N PRO A 159 10.63 -34.54 -4.61
CA PRO A 159 9.40 -35.30 -4.84
C PRO A 159 8.15 -34.41 -4.95
N ASP A 160 7.15 -34.85 -5.71
CA ASP A 160 5.91 -34.08 -5.97
C ASP A 160 5.23 -33.56 -4.70
N ALA A 161 5.16 -34.38 -3.66
CA ALA A 161 4.57 -33.98 -2.38
C ALA A 161 5.32 -32.80 -1.73
N THR A 162 6.65 -32.79 -1.82
CA THR A 162 7.52 -31.72 -1.31
C THR A 162 7.34 -30.45 -2.15
N ARG A 163 7.27 -30.57 -3.48
CA ARG A 163 7.03 -29.42 -4.39
C ARG A 163 5.67 -28.77 -4.16
N ALA A 164 4.65 -29.59 -3.95
CA ALA A 164 3.30 -29.11 -3.63
C ALA A 164 3.28 -28.39 -2.27
N ALA A 165 3.98 -28.92 -1.27
CA ALA A 165 4.13 -28.27 0.04
C ALA A 165 4.88 -26.95 -0.07
N TRP A 166 6.00 -26.91 -0.79
CA TRP A 166 6.75 -25.69 -1.04
C TRP A 166 5.92 -24.61 -1.76
N THR A 167 5.13 -25.00 -2.76
CA THR A 167 4.20 -24.08 -3.44
C THR A 167 3.14 -23.52 -2.49
N ARG A 168 2.57 -24.35 -1.61
CA ARG A 168 1.63 -23.91 -0.58
C ARG A 168 2.28 -22.95 0.41
N LEU A 169 3.50 -23.24 0.84
CA LEU A 169 4.24 -22.35 1.73
C LEU A 169 4.55 -21.01 1.05
N LYS A 170 4.86 -20.98 -0.25
CA LYS A 170 5.00 -19.74 -1.04
C LYS A 170 3.72 -18.91 -1.04
N ALA A 171 2.58 -19.55 -1.27
CA ALA A 171 1.29 -18.87 -1.22
C ALA A 171 0.99 -18.32 0.19
N ALA A 172 1.28 -19.10 1.25
CA ALA A 172 1.16 -18.65 2.63
C ALA A 172 2.11 -17.47 2.93
N ASN A 173 3.34 -17.49 2.41
CA ASN A 173 4.28 -16.38 2.57
C ASN A 173 3.78 -15.09 1.90
N ALA A 174 3.25 -15.18 0.67
CA ALA A 174 2.66 -14.03 -0.01
C ALA A 174 1.49 -13.44 0.80
N ARG A 175 0.61 -14.30 1.32
CA ARG A 175 -0.52 -13.88 2.17
C ARG A 175 -0.04 -13.23 3.47
N TYR A 176 0.95 -13.82 4.14
CA TYR A 176 1.57 -13.27 5.35
C TYR A 176 2.20 -11.89 5.10
N ASP A 177 2.96 -11.73 4.03
CA ASP A 177 3.59 -10.45 3.68
C ASP A 177 2.55 -9.37 3.32
N ALA A 178 1.46 -9.76 2.66
CA ALA A 178 0.36 -8.85 2.36
C ALA A 178 -0.35 -8.35 3.64
N ILE A 179 -0.62 -9.25 4.59
CA ILE A 179 -1.22 -8.92 5.89
C ILE A 179 -0.31 -7.96 6.66
N ARG A 180 0.98 -8.30 6.77
CA ARG A 180 1.98 -7.45 7.41
C ARG A 180 2.08 -6.09 6.73
N GLY A 181 2.06 -6.07 5.40
CA GLY A 181 2.08 -4.86 4.59
C GLY A 181 0.88 -3.96 4.84
N ALA A 182 -0.32 -4.53 4.94
CA ALA A 182 -1.54 -3.79 5.26
C ALA A 182 -1.46 -3.17 6.66
N ARG A 183 -1.04 -3.93 7.68
CA ARG A 183 -0.87 -3.39 9.03
C ARG A 183 0.17 -2.26 9.09
N GLN A 184 1.26 -2.39 8.35
CA GLN A 184 2.29 -1.34 8.23
C GLN A 184 1.74 -0.08 7.59
N ALA A 185 0.94 -0.22 6.52
CA ALA A 185 0.31 0.90 5.86
C ALA A 185 -0.71 1.62 6.77
N LEU A 186 -1.51 0.89 7.54
CA LEU A 186 -2.39 1.47 8.56
C LEU A 186 -1.61 2.25 9.61
N ALA A 187 -0.50 1.69 10.11
CA ALA A 187 0.38 2.37 11.08
C ALA A 187 0.85 3.72 10.53
N ALA A 188 1.27 3.73 9.26
CA ALA A 188 1.73 4.93 8.58
C ALA A 188 0.61 5.98 8.43
N LEU A 189 -0.62 5.56 8.09
CA LEU A 189 -1.78 6.45 8.00
C LEU A 189 -2.16 7.06 9.35
N GLN A 190 -1.90 6.36 10.45
CA GLN A 190 -2.15 6.83 11.82
C GLN A 190 -1.03 7.73 12.38
N GLY A 191 0.03 7.95 11.61
CA GLY A 191 1.21 8.69 12.08
C GLY A 191 1.97 7.96 13.19
N GLU A 192 1.78 6.65 13.34
CA GLU A 192 2.58 5.86 14.27
C GLU A 192 4.03 5.90 13.78
N PRO A 193 5.01 6.25 14.64
CA PRO A 193 6.40 6.26 14.24
C PRO A 193 6.75 4.89 13.71
N TRP A 194 7.07 4.83 12.40
CA TRP A 194 7.61 3.63 11.79
C TRP A 194 8.98 3.41 12.43
N LEU A 195 9.02 2.59 13.47
CA LEU A 195 10.25 2.09 14.03
C LEU A 195 10.89 1.23 12.93
N ARG A 196 11.72 1.86 12.09
CA ARG A 196 12.45 1.22 10.97
C ARG A 196 13.25 0.01 11.40
N GLN A 197 13.66 -0.01 12.68
CA GLN A 197 14.36 -1.13 13.30
C GLN A 197 13.42 -2.29 13.70
N VAL A 198 12.12 -2.03 13.86
CA VAL A 198 11.14 -2.93 14.52
C VAL A 198 10.05 -3.40 13.53
N GLY A 199 10.13 -3.07 12.24
CA GLY A 199 9.10 -3.44 11.25
C GLY A 199 8.90 -4.95 11.05
N ILE A 200 9.89 -5.74 11.47
CA ILE A 200 9.87 -7.21 11.52
C ILE A 200 9.47 -7.69 12.93
N GLU A 201 9.98 -7.03 13.95
CA GLU A 201 9.82 -7.37 15.36
C GLU A 201 8.38 -7.11 15.85
N SER A 202 7.71 -6.09 15.33
CA SER A 202 6.31 -5.77 15.67
C SER A 202 5.31 -6.86 15.27
N ALA A 203 5.64 -7.68 14.27
CA ALA A 203 4.81 -8.83 13.87
C ALA A 203 5.03 -10.07 14.77
N ILE A 204 5.97 -10.00 15.71
CA ILE A 204 6.35 -11.10 16.61
C ILE A 204 6.21 -10.61 18.05
N ARG A 205 5.21 -11.11 18.78
CA ARG A 205 4.89 -10.65 20.13
C ARG A 205 6.00 -10.92 21.14
N ASN A 206 6.72 -12.03 20.99
CA ASN A 206 7.75 -12.50 21.91
C ASN A 206 9.16 -12.41 21.32
N ILE A 207 9.44 -11.37 20.53
CA ILE A 207 10.72 -11.23 19.82
C ILE A 207 11.93 -11.39 20.74
N ASP A 208 11.90 -10.80 21.94
CA ASP A 208 13.00 -10.87 22.91
C ASP A 208 13.32 -12.30 23.38
N GLU A 209 12.33 -13.20 23.39
CA GLU A 209 12.50 -14.61 23.74
C GLU A 209 13.19 -15.39 22.61
N LEU A 210 13.02 -14.96 21.35
CA LEU A 210 13.61 -15.61 20.18
C LEU A 210 15.09 -15.27 19.99
N TRP A 211 15.53 -14.12 20.49
CA TRP A 211 16.94 -13.74 20.47
C TRP A 211 17.73 -14.52 21.52
N HIS A 212 18.76 -15.25 21.07
CA HIS A 212 19.67 -15.97 21.96
C HIS A 212 20.25 -15.01 23.04
N PRO A 213 20.23 -15.36 24.34
CA PRO A 213 20.65 -14.45 25.42
C PRO A 213 22.04 -13.83 25.22
N ALA A 214 22.99 -14.58 24.66
CA ALA A 214 24.34 -14.11 24.36
C ALA A 214 24.44 -13.17 23.13
N LEU A 215 23.46 -13.22 22.23
CA LEU A 215 23.43 -12.41 20.99
C LEU A 215 22.52 -11.17 21.12
N ARG A 216 21.73 -11.07 22.20
CA ARG A 216 20.85 -9.92 22.50
C ARG A 216 21.58 -8.57 22.42
N TRP A 217 22.86 -8.52 22.78
CA TRP A 217 23.68 -7.31 22.76
C TRP A 217 24.40 -7.04 21.44
N GLN A 218 24.49 -8.04 20.56
CA GLN A 218 25.24 -7.93 19.31
C GLN A 218 24.35 -7.66 18.09
N GLN A 219 23.03 -7.87 18.14
CA GLN A 219 21.98 -7.50 17.16
C GLN A 219 22.39 -7.46 15.66
N ARG A 220 23.34 -8.28 15.23
CA ARG A 220 23.90 -8.24 13.86
C ARG A 220 23.29 -9.30 12.95
N GLN A 221 22.69 -10.34 13.52
CA GLN A 221 22.12 -11.45 12.77
C GLN A 221 20.81 -11.89 13.41
N MET A 222 19.74 -11.88 12.61
CA MET A 222 18.42 -12.35 13.02
C MET A 222 18.46 -13.86 13.34
N PRO A 223 17.60 -14.37 14.23
CA PRO A 223 17.60 -15.79 14.59
C PRO A 223 17.02 -16.70 13.49
N TRP A 224 16.37 -16.12 12.48
CA TRP A 224 15.79 -16.82 11.33
C TRP A 224 16.61 -16.59 10.04
N PRO A 225 16.43 -17.43 9.00
CA PRO A 225 17.07 -17.24 7.69
C PRO A 225 16.71 -15.92 7.00
N ASP A 226 17.61 -15.39 6.17
CA ASP A 226 17.41 -14.12 5.45
C ASP A 226 16.33 -14.20 4.35
N GLY A 227 16.06 -15.40 3.82
CA GLY A 227 15.05 -15.63 2.79
C GLY A 227 13.62 -15.51 3.33
N PRO A 228 12.68 -14.87 2.61
CA PRO A 228 11.33 -14.64 3.10
C PRO A 228 10.59 -15.96 3.39
N LEU A 229 10.79 -16.98 2.54
CA LEU A 229 10.12 -18.25 2.66
C LEU A 229 10.68 -19.08 3.81
N GLY A 230 12.01 -19.21 3.90
CA GLY A 230 12.69 -19.86 5.01
C GLY A 230 12.43 -19.15 6.33
N ARG A 231 12.27 -17.82 6.32
CA ARG A 231 11.84 -17.06 7.48
C ARG A 231 10.44 -17.44 7.95
N LEU A 232 9.43 -17.43 7.07
CA LEU A 232 8.08 -17.84 7.49
C LEU A 232 8.11 -19.28 7.99
N ALA A 233 8.80 -20.18 7.29
CA ALA A 233 8.96 -21.57 7.72
C ALA A 233 9.51 -21.68 9.14
N TRP A 234 10.58 -20.93 9.43
CA TRP A 234 11.20 -20.87 10.75
C TRP A 234 10.25 -20.31 11.81
N LEU A 235 9.55 -19.21 11.51
CA LEU A 235 8.63 -18.56 12.45
C LEU A 235 7.42 -19.44 12.79
N VAL A 236 6.92 -20.22 11.83
CA VAL A 236 5.75 -21.06 12.07
C VAL A 236 6.10 -22.39 12.71
N ASP A 237 7.36 -22.86 12.57
CA ASP A 237 7.82 -24.08 13.21
C ASP A 237 7.62 -24.02 14.74
N PRO A 238 6.80 -24.94 15.32
CA PRO A 238 6.55 -24.96 16.76
C PRO A 238 7.81 -25.07 17.61
N ALA A 239 8.90 -25.65 17.10
CA ALA A 239 10.16 -25.78 17.82
C ALA A 239 10.82 -24.42 18.13
N ASN A 240 10.53 -23.38 17.35
CA ASN A 240 11.11 -22.05 17.51
C ASN A 240 10.28 -21.12 18.41
N GLY A 241 9.03 -21.46 18.71
CA GLY A 241 8.21 -20.75 19.69
C GLY A 241 7.81 -19.32 19.32
N ALA A 242 7.84 -18.92 18.04
CA ALA A 242 7.47 -17.57 17.65
C ALA A 242 5.96 -17.31 17.75
N ALA A 243 5.59 -16.22 18.40
CA ALA A 243 4.22 -15.75 18.56
C ALA A 243 3.90 -14.66 17.53
N LEU A 244 3.51 -15.10 16.32
CA LEU A 244 3.06 -14.19 15.26
C LEU A 244 1.72 -13.55 15.64
N TRP A 245 1.58 -12.25 15.37
CA TRP A 245 0.35 -11.51 15.66
C TRP A 245 0.19 -10.27 14.78
N VAL A 246 -1.04 -9.74 14.72
CA VAL A 246 -1.37 -8.42 14.16
C VAL A 246 -1.96 -7.55 15.27
N PRO A 247 -1.17 -6.67 15.89
CA PRO A 247 -1.62 -5.86 17.01
C PRO A 247 -2.44 -4.66 16.56
N THR A 248 -3.48 -4.33 17.32
CA THR A 248 -4.11 -2.99 17.31
C THR A 248 -3.11 -1.96 17.84
N ARG A 249 -3.44 -0.67 17.68
CA ARG A 249 -2.63 0.42 18.25
C ARG A 249 -2.47 0.28 19.76
N ALA A 250 -3.56 -0.02 20.47
CA ALA A 250 -3.57 -0.12 21.93
C ALA A 250 -2.66 -1.27 22.41
N GLU A 251 -2.76 -2.45 21.79
CA GLU A 251 -1.93 -3.59 22.18
C GLU A 251 -0.45 -3.39 21.82
N GLN A 252 -0.16 -2.74 20.70
CA GLN A 252 1.20 -2.36 20.32
C GLN A 252 1.82 -1.43 21.37
N GLY A 253 1.07 -0.42 21.81
CA GLY A 253 1.50 0.49 22.89
C GLY A 253 1.71 -0.25 24.21
N ALA A 254 0.82 -1.18 24.56
CA ALA A 254 0.96 -2.00 25.76
C ALA A 254 2.22 -2.88 25.73
N ALA A 255 2.51 -3.51 24.59
CA ALA A 255 3.70 -4.33 24.42
C ALA A 255 5.00 -3.51 24.53
N GLN A 256 5.04 -2.31 23.95
CA GLN A 256 6.20 -1.42 24.05
C GLN A 256 6.45 -0.94 25.47
N ASN A 257 5.40 -0.64 26.24
CA ASN A 257 5.53 -0.22 27.64
C ASN A 257 6.02 -1.36 28.55
N LEU A 258 5.73 -2.61 28.22
CA LEU A 258 6.27 -3.77 28.92
C LEU A 258 7.75 -4.03 28.57
N ALA A 259 8.17 -3.67 27.35
CA ALA A 259 9.53 -3.85 26.87
C ALA A 259 10.51 -2.75 27.33
N ALA A 260 10.03 -1.61 27.84
CA ALA A 260 10.88 -0.53 28.36
C ALA A 260 11.39 -0.87 29.78
N PRO A 261 12.68 -1.22 29.98
CA PRO A 261 13.22 -1.41 31.31
C PRO A 261 13.45 -0.03 31.94
N GLY A 262 12.67 0.28 32.98
CA GLY A 262 12.98 1.28 34.01
C GLY A 262 13.67 2.57 33.57
N VAL A 263 12.90 3.54 33.07
CA VAL A 263 13.35 4.94 33.07
C VAL A 263 12.77 5.64 34.30
N MET A 264 13.66 5.90 35.26
CA MET A 264 13.55 6.78 36.44
C MET A 264 12.64 6.35 37.62
N ARG A 265 13.20 5.52 38.50
CA ARG A 265 13.10 5.75 39.95
C ARG A 265 14.47 6.16 40.48
N GLY A 266 14.69 7.45 40.60
CA GLY A 266 15.96 8.01 41.07
C GLY A 266 15.90 9.53 41.20
N ARG A 267 15.00 10.03 42.04
CA ARG A 267 15.11 11.35 42.67
C ARG A 267 14.65 11.25 44.12
N THR A 268 15.63 11.04 44.99
CA THR A 268 15.73 11.62 46.34
C THR A 268 17.20 11.73 46.65
#